data_AF-A0A423PEK0-F1
#
_entry.id   AF-A0A423PEK0-F1
#
_cell.length_a   1.000
_cell.length_b   1.000
_cell.length_c   1.000
_cell.angle_alpha   90.00
_cell.angle_beta   90.00
_cell.angle_gamma   90.00
#
_symmetry.space_group_name_H-M   'P 1'
#
loop_
_entity.id
_entity.type
_entity.pdbx_description
1 polymer ?
#
loop_
_entity_poly.entity_id
_entity_poly.type
_entity_poly.pdbx_seq_one_letter_code
_entity_poly.pdbx_strand_id
1 'polypeptide(L)' 'MAYDIKAWLDREGSPRLEILDAESGTLRMAWDAREHRSQAIKSLFHELMLLSLRDQLVDSTGVSPPK' A
#
# COMPACT_ATOMS: atom_id res chain seq x y z
N MET A 1 -6.01 -17.71 3.17
CA MET A 1 -5.46 -16.82 2.14
C MET A 1 -4.99 -15.54 2.79
N ALA A 2 -3.69 -15.46 3.08
CA ALA A 2 -3.05 -14.26 3.59
C ALA A 2 -2.34 -13.53 2.43
N TYR A 3 -2.52 -12.22 2.34
CA TYR A 3 -1.88 -11.39 1.32
C TYR A 3 -1.17 -10.23 2.00
N ASP A 4 0.09 -10.01 1.64
CA ASP A 4 0.83 -8.82 2.00
C ASP A 4 0.73 -7.81 0.86
N ILE A 5 0.16 -6.64 1.16
CA ILE A 5 -0.03 -5.58 0.17
C ILE A 5 0.90 -4.41 0.54
N LYS A 6 1.67 -3.95 -0.44
CA LYS A 6 2.55 -2.79 -0.28
C LYS A 6 2.16 -1.72 -1.28
N ALA A 7 1.89 -0.52 -0.76
CA ALA A 7 1.64 0.68 -1.56
C ALA A 7 2.68 1.74 -1.19
N TRP A 8 3.34 2.31 -2.19
CA TRP A 8 4.30 3.40 -1.99
C TRP A 8 4.45 4.26 -3.24
N LEU A 9 5.07 5.42 -3.09
CA LEU A 9 5.57 6.22 -4.19
C LEU A 9 7.05 5.88 -4.40
N ASP A 10 7.46 5.61 -5.64
CA ASP A 10 8.87 5.48 -5.97
C ASP A 10 9.59 6.84 -5.90
N ARG A 11 10.89 6.85 -6.22
CA ARG A 11 11.73 8.05 -6.13
C ARG A 11 11.28 9.19 -7.05
N GLU A 12 10.55 8.87 -8.11
CA GLU A 12 10.02 9.86 -9.06
C GLU A 12 8.61 10.32 -8.67
N GLY A 13 8.08 9.85 -7.53
CA GLY A 13 6.72 10.12 -7.09
C GLY A 13 5.68 9.27 -7.81
N SER A 14 6.09 8.20 -8.49
CA SER A 14 5.22 7.33 -9.27
C SER A 14 4.60 6.23 -8.39
N PRO A 15 3.29 5.96 -8.47
CA PRO A 15 2.62 4.98 -7.62
C PRO A 15 3.07 3.55 -7.91
N ARG A 16 3.29 2.79 -6.85
CA ARG A 16 3.65 1.37 -6.86
C ARG A 16 2.71 0.60 -5.96
N LEU A 17 2.15 -0.50 -6.47
CA LEU A 17 1.31 -1.42 -5.70
C LEU A 17 1.74 -2.86 -5.96
N GLU A 18 2.20 -3.54 -4.92
CA GLU A 18 2.55 -4.96 -4.94
C GLU A 18 1.59 -5.76 -4.05
N ILE A 19 1.27 -6.96 -4.52
CA ILE A 19 0.49 -7.95 -3.79
C ILE A 19 1.33 -9.24 -3.75
N LEU A 20 1.74 -9.64 -2.55
CA LEU A 20 2.38 -10.91 -2.29
C LEU A 20 1.34 -11.86 -1.72
N ASP A 21 1.11 -12.97 -2.40
CA ASP A 21 0.40 -14.10 -1.83
C ASP A 21 1.32 -14.80 -0.83
N ALA A 22 0.99 -14.73 0.47
CA ALA A 22 1.83 -15.26 1.54
C ALA A 22 1.82 -16.80 1.59
N GLU A 23 0.83 -17.46 0.97
CA GLU A 23 0.76 -18.92 0.91
C GLU A 23 1.61 -19.47 -0.23
N SER A 24 1.54 -18.84 -1.41
CA SER A 24 2.30 -19.29 -2.58
C SER A 24 3.66 -18.61 -2.77
N GLY A 25 3.90 -17.50 -2.07
CA GLY A 25 5.06 -16.63 -2.29
C GLY A 25 5.02 -15.85 -3.61
N THR A 26 3.89 -15.88 -4.32
CA THR A 26 3.77 -15.25 -5.64
C THR A 26 3.65 -13.73 -5.50
N LEU A 27 4.63 -12.99 -6.01
CA LEU A 27 4.58 -11.54 -6.11
C LEU A 27 3.86 -11.10 -7.39
N ARG A 28 2.89 -10.19 -7.25
CA ARG A 28 2.17 -9.57 -8.36
C ARG A 28 2.28 -8.05 -8.28
N MET A 29 2.76 -7.44 -9.37
CA MET A 29 2.75 -5.99 -9.53
C MET A 29 1.35 -5.54 -9.99
N ALA A 30 0.55 -5.03 -9.06
CA ALA A 30 -0.80 -4.56 -9.31
C ALA A 30 -0.85 -3.13 -9.88
N TRP A 31 0.18 -2.32 -9.65
CA TRP A 31 0.36 -1.04 -10.31
C TRP A 31 1.85 -0.69 -10.48
N ASP A 32 2.29 -0.63 -11.74
CA ASP A 32 3.47 0.11 -12.19
C ASP A 32 3.00 1.41 -12.86
N ALA A 33 3.47 2.57 -12.40
CA ALA A 33 3.06 3.90 -12.89
C ALA A 33 3.18 4.11 -14.41
N ARG A 34 3.94 3.26 -15.11
CA ARG A 34 4.02 3.23 -16.58
C ARG A 34 2.74 2.75 -17.26
N GLU A 35 1.80 2.18 -16.51
CA GLU A 35 0.59 1.57 -17.02
C GLU A 35 -0.68 2.26 -16.52
N HIS A 36 -1.69 2.34 -17.40
CA HIS A 36 -3.02 2.78 -17.00
C HIS A 36 -3.68 1.70 -16.13
N ARG A 37 -4.20 2.09 -14.95
CA ARG A 37 -4.92 1.19 -14.04
C ARG A 37 -6.36 1.62 -13.83
N SER A 38 -7.20 0.63 -13.49
CA SER A 38 -8.61 0.84 -13.19
C SER A 38 -8.80 1.76 -11.99
N GLN A 39 -9.95 2.42 -11.92
CA GLN A 39 -10.29 3.29 -10.80
C GLN A 39 -10.24 2.57 -9.44
N ALA A 40 -10.60 1.28 -9.40
CA ALA A 40 -10.55 0.49 -8.18
C ALA A 40 -9.12 0.36 -7.61
N ILE A 41 -8.13 0.13 -8.47
CA ILE A 41 -6.71 0.08 -8.05
C ILE A 41 -6.23 1.45 -7.57
N LYS A 42 -6.69 2.52 -8.22
CA LYS A 42 -6.38 3.90 -7.81
C LYS A 42 -6.92 4.23 -6.42
N SER A 43 -8.19 3.91 -6.17
CA SER A 43 -8.83 4.11 -4.87
C SER A 43 -8.15 3.29 -3.78
N LEU A 44 -7.88 1.99 -4.04
CA LEU A 44 -7.18 1.13 -3.09
C LEU A 44 -5.79 1.69 -2.71
N PHE A 45 -5.01 2.12 -3.70
CA PHE A 45 -3.70 2.74 -3.45
C PHE A 45 -3.82 3.98 -2.55
N HIS A 46 -4.80 4.85 -2.81
CA HIS A 46 -5.01 6.05 -2.03
C HIS A 46 -5.36 5.71 -0.56
N GLU A 47 -6.27 4.77 -0.34
CA GLU A 47 -6.66 4.32 0.99
C GLU A 47 -5.46 3.74 1.77
N LEU A 48 -4.64 2.91 1.13
CA LEU A 48 -3.44 2.33 1.75
C LEU A 48 -2.40 3.40 2.11
N MET A 49 -2.19 4.41 1.26
CA MET A 49 -1.28 5.52 1.57
C MET A 49 -1.76 6.34 2.76
N LEU A 50 -3.07 6.60 2.87
CA LEU A 50 -3.65 7.31 4.02
C LEU A 50 -3.50 6.51 5.33
N LEU A 51 -3.71 5.18 5.28
CA LEU A 51 -3.50 4.32 6.44
C LEU A 51 -2.03 4.32 6.88
N SER A 52 -1.09 4.20 5.95
CA SER A 52 0.34 4.28 6.25
C SER A 52 0.74 5.62 6.89
N LEU A 53 0.21 6.73 6.39
CA LEU A 53 0.41 8.06 6.99
C LEU A 53 -0.18 8.14 8.40
N ARG A 54 -1.38 7.58 8.60
CA ARG A 54 -2.02 7.54 9.90
C ARG A 54 -1.17 6.75 10.91
N ASP A 55 -0.67 5.58 10.54
CA ASP A 55 0.16 4.76 11.43
C ASP A 55 1.45 5.51 11.80
N GLN A 56 2.10 6.16 10.83
CA GLN A 56 3.27 7.01 11.10
C GLN A 56 2.95 8.19 12.03
N LEU A 57 1.78 8.81 11.89
CA LEU A 57 1.32 9.88 12.79
C LEU A 57 1.04 9.36 14.20
N VAL A 58 0.46 8.17 14.35
CA VAL A 58 0.22 7.53 15.65
C VAL A 58 1.56 7.18 16.32
N ASP A 59 2.49 6.59 15.58
CA ASP A 59 3.81 6.23 16.08
C ASP A 59 4.64 7.46 16.47
N SER A 60 4.59 8.53 15.68
CA SER A 60 5.32 9.78 15.97
C SER A 60 4.73 10.60 17.11
N THR A 61 3.44 10.43 17.43
CA THR A 61 2.78 11.10 18.56
C THR A 61 2.85 10.33 19.87
N GLY A 62 3.34 9.08 19.85
CA GLY A 62 3.47 8.23 21.04
C GLY A 62 2.13 7.86 21.67
N VAL A 63 1.01 8.10 20.98
CA VAL A 63 -0.33 7.82 21.47
C VAL A 63 -0.64 6.36 21.17
N SER A 64 -0.47 5.49 22.17
CA SER A 64 -0.92 4.10 22.07
C SER A 64 -2.43 4.05 21.82
N PRO A 65 -2.93 3.25 20.85
CA PRO A 65 -4.36 3.11 20.63
C PRO A 65 -5.03 2.51 21.88
N PRO A 66 -6.27 2.91 22.21
CA PRO A 66 -7.00 2.33 23.31
C PRO A 66 -7.19 0.82 23.08
N LYS A 67 -6.88 0.03 24.12
CA LYS A 67 -7.09 -1.41 24.18
C LYS A 67 -8.54 -1.82 23.92
#